data_AF-A0A1H5IPC5-F1
#
_entry.id   AF-A0A1H5IPC5-F1
#
_cell.length_a   1.000
_cell.length_b   1.000
_cell.length_c   1.000
_cell.angle_alpha   90.00
_cell.angle_beta   90.00
_cell.angle_gamma   90.00
#
_symmetry.space_group_name_H-M   'P 1'
#
loop_
_entity.id
_entity.type
_entity.pdbx_description
1 polymer ?
#
loop_
_entity_poly.entity_id
_entity_poly.type
_entity_poly.pdbx_seq_one_letter_code
_entity_poly.pdbx_strand_id
1 'polypeptide(L)'
;MEALTALSAAFVVFALPTSLVWRLGRRARIPGWMLAVFVLAGWLTLFSGWALSQRAQPFLFPDTSPCHGADAEPVSQYFPPDSFCRHDDGELRTVNGPDAKFVFWAAAGVLAGVPAAAALARHRRQA
;
A
#
# COMPACT_ATOMS: atom_id res chain seq x y z
N MET A 1 -24.32 8.13 16.75
CA MET A 1 -23.89 8.70 15.45
C MET A 1 -22.48 8.25 15.11
N GLU A 2 -21.51 8.40 16.03
CA GLU A 2 -20.13 7.88 15.92
C GLU A 2 -20.00 6.42 15.42
N ALA A 3 -20.79 5.50 15.97
CA ALA A 3 -20.74 4.10 15.54
C ALA A 3 -21.23 3.91 14.09
N LEU A 4 -22.25 4.69 13.68
CA LEU A 4 -22.80 4.62 12.33
C LEU A 4 -21.80 5.19 11.33
N THR A 5 -21.16 6.32 11.65
CA THR A 5 -20.14 6.95 10.80
C THR A 5 -18.92 6.05 10.65
N ALA A 6 -18.43 5.43 11.74
CA ALA A 6 -17.34 4.47 11.71
C ALA A 6 -17.67 3.25 10.83
N LEU A 7 -18.89 2.69 10.97
CA LEU A 7 -19.34 1.57 10.13
C LEU A 7 -19.46 1.96 8.66
N SER A 8 -20.01 3.13 8.36
CA SER A 8 -20.09 3.65 6.99
C SER A 8 -18.71 3.86 6.37
N ALA A 9 -17.77 4.44 7.12
CA ALA A 9 -16.40 4.62 6.67
C ALA A 9 -15.71 3.27 6.41
N ALA A 10 -15.84 2.32 7.33
CA ALA A 10 -15.28 0.99 7.15
C ALA A 10 -15.86 0.27 5.91
N PHE A 11 -17.17 0.42 5.67
CA PHE A 11 -17.81 -0.14 4.49
C PHE A 11 -17.25 0.47 3.20
N VAL A 12 -17.20 1.81 3.11
CA VAL A 12 -16.74 2.54 1.91
C VAL A 12 -15.26 2.28 1.65
N VAL A 13 -14.43 2.31 2.69
CA VAL A 13 -12.98 2.18 2.54
C VAL A 13 -12.59 0.73 2.31
N PHE A 14 -13.13 -0.25 3.04
CA PHE A 14 -12.66 -1.63 2.97
C PHE A 14 -13.59 -2.56 2.19
N ALA A 15 -14.86 -2.62 2.57
CA ALA A 15 -15.79 -3.63 2.08
C ALA A 15 -16.17 -3.39 0.61
N LEU A 16 -16.43 -2.14 0.24
CA LEU A 16 -16.84 -1.77 -1.10
C LEU A 16 -15.76 -2.07 -2.15
N PRO A 17 -14.51 -1.58 -2.05
CA PRO A 17 -13.48 -1.89 -3.04
C PRO A 17 -13.15 -3.38 -3.08
N THR A 18 -13.07 -4.05 -1.92
CA THR A 18 -12.82 -5.50 -1.87
C THR A 18 -13.92 -6.28 -2.58
N SER A 19 -15.19 -5.93 -2.33
CA SER A 19 -16.32 -6.62 -2.95
C SER A 19 -16.41 -6.36 -4.47
N LEU A 20 -16.07 -5.15 -4.92
CA LEU A 20 -16.00 -4.80 -6.34
C LEU A 20 -14.92 -5.61 -7.05
N VAL A 21 -13.69 -5.63 -6.52
CA VAL A 21 -12.58 -6.44 -7.06
C VAL A 21 -12.96 -7.91 -7.10
N TRP A 22 -13.56 -8.42 -6.02
CA TRP A 22 -14.00 -9.81 -5.94
C TRP A 22 -15.06 -10.13 -7.01
N ARG A 23 -16.10 -9.30 -7.14
CA ARG A 23 -17.16 -9.48 -8.15
C ARG A 23 -16.60 -9.45 -9.57
N LEU A 24 -15.76 -8.47 -9.89
CA LEU A 24 -15.11 -8.35 -11.20
C LEU A 24 -14.22 -9.56 -11.50
N GLY A 25 -13.43 -9.97 -10.51
CA GLY A 25 -12.56 -11.14 -10.62
C GLY A 25 -13.32 -12.45 -10.86
N ARG A 26 -14.43 -12.64 -10.14
CA ARG A 26 -15.32 -13.80 -10.35
C ARG A 26 -15.96 -13.78 -11.74
N ARG A 27 -16.39 -12.61 -12.22
CA ARG A 27 -16.91 -12.43 -13.59
C ARG A 27 -15.85 -12.74 -14.64
N ALA A 28 -14.59 -12.42 -14.37
CA ALA A 28 -13.44 -12.77 -15.19
C ALA A 28 -12.96 -14.22 -15.04
N ARG A 29 -13.70 -15.06 -14.26
CA ARG A 29 -13.37 -16.46 -13.97
C ARG A 29 -11.98 -16.67 -13.35
N ILE A 30 -11.49 -15.69 -12.59
CA ILE A 30 -10.22 -15.82 -11.86
C ILE A 30 -10.42 -16.82 -10.69
N PRO A 31 -9.49 -17.76 -10.47
CA PRO A 31 -9.54 -18.67 -9.32
C PRO A 31 -9.66 -17.92 -8.00
N GLY A 32 -10.48 -18.42 -7.07
CA GLY A 32 -10.74 -17.75 -5.81
C GLY A 32 -9.48 -17.49 -4.97
N TRP A 33 -8.53 -18.43 -4.97
CA TRP A 33 -7.25 -18.27 -4.26
C TRP A 33 -6.40 -17.14 -4.86
N MET A 34 -6.39 -16.97 -6.19
CA MET A 34 -5.68 -15.86 -6.85
C MET A 34 -6.32 -14.51 -6.49
N LEU A 35 -7.65 -14.46 -6.40
CA LEU A 35 -8.35 -13.25 -5.95
C LEU A 35 -8.05 -12.90 -4.50
N ALA A 36 -7.98 -13.91 -3.61
CA ALA A 36 -7.59 -13.69 -2.22
C ALA A 36 -6.17 -13.12 -2.13
N VAL A 37 -5.21 -13.71 -2.84
CA VAL A 37 -3.83 -13.21 -2.90
C VAL A 37 -3.78 -11.78 -3.46
N PHE A 38 -4.52 -11.50 -4.54
CA PHE A 38 -4.58 -10.16 -5.14
C PHE A 38 -5.13 -9.11 -4.17
N VAL A 39 -6.24 -9.42 -3.47
CA VAL A 39 -6.84 -8.52 -2.48
C VAL A 39 -5.89 -8.28 -1.31
N LEU A 40 -5.26 -9.33 -0.78
CA LEU A 40 -4.30 -9.20 0.32
C LEU A 40 -3.08 -8.38 -0.09
N ALA A 41 -2.53 -8.62 -1.27
CA ALA A 41 -1.42 -7.83 -1.81
C ALA A 41 -1.81 -6.37 -2.03
N GLY A 42 -3.04 -6.10 -2.48
CA GLY A 42 -3.58 -4.74 -2.64
C GLY A 42 -3.65 -3.97 -1.34
N TRP A 43 -4.22 -4.59 -0.30
CA TRP A 43 -4.26 -3.99 1.03
C TRP A 43 -2.85 -3.78 1.60
N LEU A 44 -1.97 -4.78 1.48
CA LEU A 44 -0.61 -4.66 1.96
C LEU A 44 0.15 -3.53 1.24
N THR A 45 -0.01 -3.39 -0.06
CA THR A 45 0.60 -2.30 -0.85
C THR A 45 0.07 -0.93 -0.42
N LEU A 46 -1.25 -0.81 -0.24
CA LEU A 46 -1.88 0.46 0.16
C LEU A 46 -1.45 0.87 1.58
N PHE A 47 -1.49 -0.05 2.54
CA PHE A 47 -1.11 0.25 3.93
C PHE A 47 0.38 0.50 4.10
N SER A 48 1.24 -0.32 3.47
CA SER A 48 2.68 -0.10 3.52
C SER A 48 3.06 1.19 2.81
N GLY A 49 2.50 1.48 1.64
CA GLY A 49 2.75 2.73 0.92
C GLY A 49 2.34 3.95 1.73
N TRP A 50 1.15 3.91 2.35
CA TRP A 50 0.69 4.96 3.25
C TRP A 50 1.64 5.14 4.44
N ALA A 51 1.94 4.08 5.18
CA ALA A 51 2.82 4.14 6.34
C ALA A 51 4.23 4.67 6.00
N LEU A 52 4.83 4.19 4.91
CA LEU A 52 6.16 4.62 4.45
C LEU A 52 6.19 6.09 4.02
N SER A 53 5.11 6.59 3.41
CA SER A 53 5.00 8.00 3.01
C SER A 53 4.87 8.94 4.21
N GLN A 54 4.30 8.46 5.32
CA GLN A 54 4.04 9.28 6.52
C GLN A 54 5.12 9.14 7.59
N ARG A 55 6.09 8.22 7.44
CA ARG A 55 7.05 7.87 8.49
C ARG A 55 7.90 9.05 9.00
N ALA A 56 8.20 10.03 8.15
CA ALA A 56 8.94 11.23 8.55
C ALA A 56 8.07 12.26 9.31
N GLN A 57 6.74 12.17 9.27
CA GLN A 57 5.84 13.20 9.81
C GLN A 57 5.81 13.20 11.34
N PRO A 58 6.38 14.22 12.01
CA PRO A 58 6.46 14.27 13.47
C PRO A 58 5.10 14.52 14.13
N PHE A 59 4.14 15.14 13.43
CA PHE A 59 2.78 15.31 13.96
C PHE A 59 2.00 13.99 14.04
N LEU A 60 2.21 13.10 13.06
CA LEU A 60 1.56 11.78 13.03
C LEU A 60 2.27 10.78 13.94
N PHE A 61 3.58 10.94 14.12
CA PHE A 61 4.45 10.05 14.88
C PHE A 61 5.40 10.86 15.78
N PRO A 62 4.90 11.49 16.85
CA PRO A 62 5.72 12.38 17.69
C PRO A 62 6.88 11.64 18.36
N ASP A 63 6.63 10.44 18.88
CA ASP A 63 7.66 9.70 19.64
C ASP A 63 8.58 8.85 18.76
N THR A 64 8.20 8.62 17.50
CA THR A 64 8.89 7.65 16.63
C THR A 64 9.33 8.22 15.28
N SER A 65 8.98 9.47 14.97
CA SER A 65 9.45 10.13 13.75
C SER A 65 10.97 10.36 13.82
N PRO A 66 11.74 9.89 12.81
CA PRO A 66 13.18 10.13 12.76
C PRO A 66 13.56 11.60 12.56
N CYS A 67 12.62 12.45 12.14
CA CYS A 67 12.86 13.89 12.02
C CYS A 67 12.45 14.66 13.30
N HIS A 68 11.89 13.99 14.31
CA HIS A 68 11.50 14.65 15.55
C HIS A 68 12.74 15.12 16.32
N GLY A 69 12.82 16.43 16.61
CA GLY A 69 13.93 17.04 17.35
C GLY A 69 15.26 17.20 16.58
N ALA A 70 15.28 16.94 15.27
CA ALA A 70 16.50 16.96 14.45
C ALA A 70 16.75 18.27 13.67
N ASP A 71 16.02 19.36 13.98
CA ASP A 71 15.95 20.59 13.17
C ASP A 71 15.75 20.32 11.67
N ALA A 72 15.09 19.20 11.33
CA ALA A 72 14.94 18.71 9.97
C ALA A 72 13.49 18.80 9.51
N GLU A 73 13.27 19.26 8.28
CA GLU A 73 11.94 19.39 7.68
C GLU A 73 11.50 18.03 7.07
N PRO A 74 10.32 17.50 7.46
CA PRO A 74 9.82 16.24 6.92
C PRO A 74 9.30 16.41 5.49
N VAL A 75 9.73 15.54 4.58
CA VAL A 75 9.28 15.50 3.18
C VAL A 75 8.72 14.12 2.87
N SER A 76 7.52 14.08 2.26
CA SER A 76 6.82 12.83 1.94
C SER A 76 6.53 12.71 0.46
N GLN A 77 6.75 11.52 -0.11
CA GLN A 77 6.37 11.16 -1.47
C GLN A 77 5.55 9.88 -1.46
N TYR A 78 4.40 9.88 -2.13
CA TYR A 78 3.54 8.71 -2.14
C TYR A 78 4.03 7.61 -3.09
N PHE A 79 4.65 7.97 -4.23
CA PHE A 79 5.12 6.99 -5.21
C PHE A 79 6.45 7.41 -5.88
N PRO A 80 7.52 6.58 -5.81
CA PRO A 80 7.63 5.43 -4.90
C PRO A 80 7.42 5.89 -3.45
N PRO A 81 6.82 5.06 -2.58
CA PRO A 81 6.47 5.50 -1.24
C PRO A 81 7.76 5.73 -0.46
N ASP A 82 8.03 7.00 -0.23
CA ASP A 82 9.24 7.43 0.44
C ASP A 82 8.98 8.60 1.37
N SER A 83 9.85 8.74 2.35
CA SER A 83 9.84 9.86 3.26
C SER A 83 11.27 10.19 3.64
N PHE A 84 11.53 11.48 3.81
CA PHE A 84 12.85 12.05 3.97
C PHE A 84 12.84 13.06 5.11
N CYS A 85 13.97 13.20 5.78
CA CYS A 85 14.29 14.40 6.55
C CYS A 85 15.17 15.29 5.67
N ARG A 86 14.76 16.54 5.46
CA ARG A 86 15.60 17.58 4.88
C ARG A 86 16.35 18.28 6.00
N HIS A 87 17.67 18.20 5.96
CA HIS A 87 18.55 18.80 6.97
C HIS A 87 18.99 20.22 6.56
N ASP A 88 19.63 20.94 7.48
CA ASP A 88 20.12 22.32 7.25
C ASP A 88 21.16 22.44 6.12
N ASP A 89 21.86 21.35 5.82
CA ASP A 89 22.78 21.24 4.67
C ASP A 89 22.05 21.14 3.31
N GLY A 90 20.71 21.03 3.33
CA GLY A 90 19.86 20.83 2.15
C GLY A 90 19.78 19.38 1.68
N GLU A 91 20.48 18.45 2.32
CA GLU A 91 20.47 17.03 1.93
C GLU A 91 19.16 16.36 2.34
N LEU A 92 18.65 15.51 1.45
CA LEU A 92 17.46 14.69 1.69
C LEU A 92 17.89 13.28 2.10
N ARG A 93 17.62 12.92 3.35
CA ARG A 93 17.97 11.60 3.88
C ARG A 93 16.71 10.77 4.06
N THR A 94 16.62 9.66 3.32
CA THR A 94 15.47 8.75 3.41
C THR A 94 15.39 8.13 4.80
N VAL A 95 14.20 8.12 5.37
CA VAL A 95 13.95 7.51 6.69
C VAL A 95 13.38 6.08 6.56
N ASN A 96 13.15 5.64 5.34
CA ASN A 96 12.66 4.30 5.05
C ASN A 96 13.84 3.36 4.79
N GLY A 97 14.01 2.39 5.69
CA GLY A 97 14.99 1.33 5.52
C GLY A 97 14.69 0.41 4.32
N PRO A 98 15.71 -0.29 3.80
CA PRO A 98 15.58 -1.17 2.63
C PRO A 98 14.53 -2.26 2.83
N ASP A 99 14.46 -2.86 4.01
CA ASP A 99 13.49 -3.92 4.32
C ASP A 99 12.03 -3.44 4.22
N ALA A 100 11.78 -2.21 4.66
CA ALA A 100 10.44 -1.64 4.64
C ALA A 100 9.98 -1.35 3.19
N LYS A 101 10.92 -0.88 2.34
CA LYS A 101 10.69 -0.71 0.90
C LYS A 101 10.51 -2.07 0.19
N PHE A 102 11.23 -3.10 0.62
CA PHE A 102 11.12 -4.44 0.06
C PHE A 102 9.70 -5.00 0.23
N VAL A 103 9.09 -4.87 1.41
CA VAL A 103 7.72 -5.34 1.65
C VAL A 103 6.73 -4.69 0.68
N PHE A 104 6.82 -3.36 0.48
CA PHE A 104 5.97 -2.65 -0.47
C PHE A 104 6.17 -3.18 -1.90
N TRP A 105 7.42 -3.28 -2.37
CA TRP A 105 7.70 -3.72 -3.73
C TRP A 105 7.34 -5.18 -3.98
N ALA A 106 7.53 -6.05 -2.99
CA ALA A 106 7.09 -7.43 -3.05
C ALA A 106 5.57 -7.53 -3.20
N ALA A 107 4.82 -6.77 -2.39
CA ALA A 107 3.35 -6.71 -2.48
C ALA A 107 2.89 -6.14 -3.83
N ALA A 108 3.49 -5.04 -4.28
CA ALA A 108 3.20 -4.41 -5.57
C ALA A 108 3.51 -5.35 -6.75
N GLY A 109 4.60 -6.10 -6.66
CA GLY A 109 4.98 -7.13 -7.64
C GLY A 109 3.96 -8.25 -7.74
N VAL A 110 3.47 -8.76 -6.59
CA VAL A 110 2.37 -9.74 -6.57
C VAL A 110 1.11 -9.17 -7.20
N LEU A 111 0.77 -7.92 -6.90
CA LEU A 111 -0.40 -7.24 -7.46
C LEU A 111 -0.35 -7.18 -8.99
N ALA A 112 0.81 -6.85 -9.55
CA ALA A 112 1.02 -6.82 -11.00
C ALA A 112 1.09 -8.22 -11.63
N GLY A 113 1.65 -9.20 -10.92
CA GLY A 113 1.88 -10.55 -11.42
C GLY A 113 0.63 -11.43 -11.48
N VAL A 114 -0.30 -11.30 -10.52
CA VAL A 114 -1.50 -12.14 -10.47
C VAL A 114 -2.40 -11.99 -11.72
N PRO A 115 -2.71 -10.79 -12.23
CA PRO A 115 -3.45 -10.62 -13.48
C PRO A 115 -2.74 -11.25 -14.67
N ALA A 116 -1.42 -11.08 -14.77
CA ALA A 116 -0.61 -11.66 -15.85
C ALA A 116 -0.62 -13.20 -15.81
N ALA A 117 -0.41 -13.79 -14.63
CA ALA A 117 -0.47 -15.23 -14.43
C ALA A 117 -1.87 -15.78 -14.73
N ALA A 118 -2.93 -15.09 -14.30
CA ALA A 118 -4.31 -15.47 -14.60
C ALA A 118 -4.66 -15.36 -16.10
N ALA A 119 -4.06 -14.42 -16.83
CA ALA A 119 -4.21 -14.29 -18.28
C ALA A 119 -3.48 -15.44 -19.01
N LEU A 120 -2.22 -15.70 -18.65
CA LEU A 120 -1.42 -16.79 -19.23
C LEU A 120 -2.03 -18.16 -18.99
N ALA A 121 -2.53 -18.43 -17.78
CA ALA A 121 -3.19 -19.69 -17.44
C ALA A 121 -4.48 -19.90 -18.23
N ARG A 122 -5.21 -18.81 -18.58
CA ARG A 122 -6.39 -18.87 -19.44
C ARG A 122 -6.02 -19.19 -20.88
N HIS A 123 -5.01 -18.52 -21.43
CA HIS A 123 -4.53 -18.75 -22.79
C HIS A 123 -4.10 -20.21 -23.00
N ARG A 124 -3.36 -20.79 -22.04
CA ARG A 124 -2.91 -22.19 -22.09
C ARG A 124 -4.02 -23.24 -22.01
N ARG A 125 -5.23 -22.88 -21.61
CA ARG A 125 -6.39 -23.79 -21.59
C ARG A 125 -7.26 -23.69 -22.85
N GLN A 126 -7.01 -22.68 -23.68
CA GLN A 126 -7.74 -22.41 -24.92
C GLN A 126 -6.96 -22.80 -26.17
N ALA A 127 -5.62 -22.87 -26.06
CA ALA A 127 -4.73 -23.51 -27.02
C ALA A 127 -4.70 -25.02 -26.80
#